data_AF-A0A377V4U3-F1
#
_entry.id   AF-A0A377V4U3-F1
#
_cell.length_a   1.000
_cell.length_b   1.000
_cell.length_c   1.000
_cell.angle_alpha   90.00
_cell.angle_beta   90.00
_cell.angle_gamma   90.00
#
_symmetry.space_group_name_H-M   'P 1'
#
loop_
_entity.id
_entity.type
_entity.pdbx_description
1 polymer ?
#
loop_
_entity_poly.entity_id
_entity_poly.type
_entity_poly.pdbx_seq_one_letter_code
_entity_poly.pdbx_strand_id
1 'polypeptide(L)' 'MLDISLKPRQGSQVLIQHGGGTELATLRGRSLITEDGEAIEGEALDDVTVAGVVTHIICDVRSDSLAV' A
#
# COMPACT_ATOMS: atom_id res chain seq x y z
N MET A 1 -1.33 -5.46 -9.72
CA MET A 1 -1.25 -6.91 -9.46
C MET A 1 -0.77 -7.12 -8.02
N LEU A 2 -1.42 -8.04 -7.31
CA LEU A 2 -1.18 -8.33 -5.91
C LEU A 2 -0.72 -9.78 -5.76
N ASP A 3 0.32 -10.03 -4.98
CA ASP A 3 0.76 -11.37 -4.57
C ASP A 3 0.51 -11.55 -3.07
N ILE A 4 -0.38 -12.49 -2.74
CA ILE A 4 -0.78 -12.81 -1.36
C ILE A 4 0.14 -13.83 -0.68
N SER A 5 1.02 -14.49 -1.45
CA SER A 5 1.94 -15.50 -0.94
C SER A 5 3.25 -14.89 -0.44
N LEU A 6 3.54 -13.65 -0.85
CA LEU A 6 4.74 -12.93 -0.44
C LEU A 6 4.57 -12.28 0.94
N LYS A 7 5.58 -12.48 1.79
CA LYS A 7 5.69 -11.72 3.04
C LYS A 7 6.28 -10.32 2.74
N PRO A 8 5.63 -9.23 3.17
CA PRO A 8 6.14 -7.87 2.97
C PRO A 8 7.55 -7.72 3.56
N ARG A 9 8.41 -6.99 2.86
CA ARG A 9 9.78 -6.66 3.28
C ARG A 9 9.95 -5.15 3.33
N GLN A 10 11.04 -4.68 3.91
CA GLN A 10 11.34 -3.25 3.94
C GLN A 10 11.33 -2.67 2.52
N GLY A 11 10.57 -1.60 2.32
CA GLY A 11 10.34 -0.97 1.02
C GLY A 11 9.32 -1.67 0.12
N SER A 12 8.74 -2.80 0.52
CA SER A 12 7.60 -3.38 -0.21
C SER A 12 6.42 -2.42 -0.17
N GLN A 13 5.81 -2.22 -1.34
CA GLN A 13 4.49 -1.64 -1.44
C GLN A 13 3.44 -2.72 -1.18
N VAL A 14 2.44 -2.41 -0.38
CA VAL A 14 1.35 -3.30 0.02
C VAL A 14 0.02 -2.62 -0.21
N LEU A 15 -1.00 -3.42 -0.52
CA LEU A 15 -2.38 -2.94 -0.47
C LEU A 15 -2.91 -3.19 0.93
N ILE A 16 -3.44 -2.15 1.57
CA ILE A 16 -3.97 -2.21 2.92
C ILE A 16 -5.45 -1.84 2.93
N GLN A 17 -6.19 -2.41 3.88
CA GLN A 17 -7.51 -1.95 4.28
C GLN A 17 -7.40 -1.23 5.62
N HIS A 18 -7.84 0.02 5.63
CA HIS A 18 -7.79 0.92 6.77
C HIS A 18 -8.92 1.97 6.61
N GLY A 19 -9.57 2.38 7.71
CA GLY A 19 -10.63 3.42 7.66
C GLY A 19 -11.85 3.08 6.78
N GLY A 20 -12.09 1.80 6.49
CA GLY A 20 -13.18 1.35 5.60
C GLY A 20 -12.87 1.44 4.10
N GLY A 21 -11.65 1.85 3.73
CA GLY A 21 -11.17 1.92 2.35
C GLY A 21 -10.02 0.95 2.07
N THR A 22 -9.58 0.93 0.81
CA THR A 22 -8.32 0.29 0.39
C THR A 22 -7.37 1.36 -0.13
N GLU A 23 -6.10 1.28 0.26
CA GLU A 23 -5.07 2.20 -0.20
C GLU A 23 -3.72 1.50 -0.32
N LEU A 24 -2.77 2.13 -1.01
CA LEU A 24 -1.39 1.65 -1.10
C LEU A 24 -0.56 2.25 0.04
N ALA A 25 0.30 1.42 0.62
CA ALA A 25 1.26 1.85 1.61
C ALA A 25 2.62 1.18 1.40
N THR A 26 3.69 1.83 1.85
CA THR A 26 5.05 1.29 1.81
C THR A 26 5.52 0.93 3.21
N LEU A 27 6.01 -0.31 3.39
CA LEU A 27 6.57 -0.74 4.67
C LEU A 27 7.92 -0.07 4.93
N ARG A 28 8.01 0.73 6.01
CA ARG A 28 9.22 1.42 6.47
C ARG A 28 9.41 1.22 7.97
N GLY A 29 10.46 0.51 8.36
CA GLY A 29 10.68 0.11 9.74
C GLY A 29 9.50 -0.71 10.26
N ARG A 30 8.80 -0.18 11.27
CA ARG A 30 7.58 -0.78 11.84
C ARG A 30 6.31 -0.01 11.46
N SER A 31 6.40 0.89 10.48
CA SER A 31 5.31 1.78 10.08
C SER A 31 4.93 1.50 8.63
N LEU A 32 3.69 1.79 8.29
CA LEU A 32 3.19 1.79 6.92
C LEU A 32 3.04 3.24 6.48
N ILE A 33 3.71 3.62 5.39
CA ILE A 33 3.66 4.99 4.86
C ILE A 33 2.66 5.02 3.71
N THR A 34 1.55 5.75 3.88
CA THR A 34 0.52 5.91 2.83
C THR A 34 1.03 6.79 1.70
N GLU A 35 0.32 6.81 0.56
CA GLU A 35 0.74 7.62 -0.60
C GLU A 35 0.73 9.13 -0.31
N ASP A 36 -0.13 9.58 0.62
CA ASP A 36 -0.14 10.97 1.10
C ASP A 36 1.02 11.30 2.06
N GLY A 37 1.85 10.31 2.40
CA GLY A 37 3.03 10.47 3.24
C GLY A 37 2.76 10.36 4.75
N GLU A 38 1.55 9.98 5.15
CA GLU A 38 1.22 9.73 6.55
C GLU A 38 1.78 8.37 7.00
N ALA A 39 2.21 8.30 8.26
CA ALA A 39 2.67 7.07 8.87
C ALA A 39 1.55 6.47 9.72
N ILE A 40 1.16 5.23 9.39
CA ILE A 40 0.33 4.38 10.26
C ILE A 40 1.27 3.53 11.10
N GLU A 41 1.20 3.68 12.41
CA GLU A 41 2.12 3.06 13.36
C GLU A 41 1.51 2.86 14.74
N GLY A 42 2.19 2.07 15.57
CA GLY A 42 1.74 1.78 16.94
C GLY A 42 0.42 1.02 16.94
N GLU A 43 -0.49 1.43 17.83
CA GLU A 43 -1.81 0.82 18.03
C GLU A 43 -2.71 0.96 16.79
N ALA A 44 -2.49 1.97 15.95
CA ALA A 44 -3.27 2.13 14.72
C ALA A 44 -3.04 0.98 13.71
N LEU A 45 -1.93 0.25 13.81
CA LEU A 45 -1.68 -0.92 12.98
C LEU A 45 -2.58 -2.10 13.31
N ASP A 46 -3.15 -2.15 14.52
CA ASP A 46 -4.02 -3.25 14.93
C ASP A 46 -5.34 -3.25 14.11
N ASP A 47 -5.74 -2.09 13.60
CA ASP A 47 -6.91 -1.92 12.73
C ASP A 47 -6.58 -2.04 11.23
N VAL A 48 -5.32 -2.31 10.87
CA VAL A 48 -4.89 -2.44 9.47
C VAL A 48 -4.86 -3.89 9.02
N THR A 49 -5.52 -4.18 7.90
CA THR A 49 -5.38 -5.48 7.22
C THR A 49 -4.54 -5.33 5.96
N VAL A 50 -3.42 -6.07 5.87
CA VAL A 50 -2.62 -6.16 4.65
C VAL A 50 -3.23 -7.21 3.72
N ALA A 51 -3.71 -6.79 2.55
CA ALA A 51 -4.30 -7.70 1.55
C ALA A 51 -3.23 -8.49 0.79
N GLY A 52 -2.05 -7.90 0.55
CA GLY A 52 -0.93 -8.56 -0.12
C GLY A 52 0.16 -7.57 -0.57
N VAL A 53 1.22 -8.11 -1.18
CA VAL A 53 2.33 -7.31 -1.72
C VAL A 53 2.00 -6.89 -3.15
N VAL A 54 2.18 -5.61 -3.45
CA VAL A 54 2.04 -5.10 -4.82
C VAL A 54 3.30 -5.45 -5.60
N THR A 55 3.13 -6.17 -6.70
CA THR A 55 4.25 -6.57 -7.57
C THR A 55 4.32 -5.73 -8.83
N HIS A 56 3.18 -5.28 -9.35
CA HIS A 56 3.09 -4.51 -10.58
C HIS A 56 1.94 -3.51 -10.51
N ILE A 57 2.19 -2.28 -10.95
CA ILE A 57 1.15 -1.27 -11.21
C ILE A 57 0.94 -1.24 -12.72
N ILE A 58 -0.31 -1.32 -13.15
CA ILE A 58 -0.68 -1.26 -14.57
C ILE A 58 -1.38 0.07 -14.78
N CYS A 59 -0.77 0.94 -15.58
CA CYS A 59 -1.34 2.24 -15.95
C CYS A 59 -1.97 2.14 -17.35
N ASP A 60 -3.23 2.52 -17.49
CA ASP A 60 -3.84 2.66 -18.81
C ASP A 60 -3.37 3.97 -19.45
N VAL A 61 -2.52 3.84 -20.47
CA VAL A 61 -1.93 4.98 -21.21
C VAL A 61 -2.88 5.58 -22.26
N ARG A 62 -4.04 4.97 -22.52
CA ARG A 62 -5.04 5.53 -23.44
C ARG A 62 -5.96 6.52 -22.74
N SER A 63 -6.09 6.40 -21.43
CA SER A 63 -6.78 7.37 -20.60
C SER A 63 -5.80 8.50 -20.28
N ASP A 64 -5.71 9.47 -21.18
CA ASP A 64 -4.87 10.66 -20.97
C ASP A 64 -5.48 11.52 -19.84
N SER A 65 -5.12 11.18 -18.61
CA SER A 65 -5.36 11.97 -17.40
C SER A 65 -4.13 11.93 -16.50
N LEU A 66 -2.95 11.77 -17.10
CA LEU A 66 -1.68 12.05 -16.45
C LEU A 66 -1.57 13.57 -16.32
N ALA A 67 -2.21 14.13 -15.29
CA ALA A 67 -1.81 15.43 -14.77
C ALA A 67 -0.37 15.27 -14.27
N VAL A 68 0.58 15.66 -15.12
CA VAL A 68 1.99 15.87 -14.77
C VAL A 68 2.13 17.18 -14.00
#